data_AF-A0A6B0XF58-F1
#
_entry.id   AF-A0A6B0XF58-F1
#
_cell.length_a   1.000
_cell.length_b   1.000
_cell.length_c   1.000
_cell.angle_alpha   90.00
_cell.angle_beta   90.00
_cell.angle_gamma   90.00
#
_symmetry.space_group_name_H-M   'P 1'
#
loop_
_entity.id
_entity.type
_entity.pdbx_description
1 polymer ?
#
loop_
_entity_poly.entity_id
_entity_poly.type
_entity_poly.pdbx_seq_one_letter_code
_entity_poly.pdbx_strand_id
1 'polypeptide(L)'
;MKARTKSTLKKFAEEQKTRTCSRLAAEKCGKDGPVGTACCSRIKADPRVVGGFRVLGALDDFGRERLSKHYFMRDFLYSEISQVHGIPNVPEDADLAVKAGKALCRNLLEPLRHVFGHVTIRSAFRSASVNGFCNCHNMNCSSNKASYANHIWDHRDGDGFMGATACIVIPWFADWMNEKQGRDWRVLAWFIHNHLPYSEMVFFIEHAAVNLTWRGDPDDAAQDGDVLEFDGSRGSISWRSEPRRYVKSFQEPKGLLIKNGELKGHAPNDHYDDCLRDLCSDRPALSDYLKVLQAAKTEEDERFGRLV
;
A
#
# COMPACT_ATOMS: atom_id res chain seq x y z
N MET A 1 -19.03 -0.24 -5.37
CA MET A 1 -18.89 0.30 -6.74
C MET A 1 -19.86 -0.26 -7.78
N LYS A 2 -20.47 0.59 -8.63
CA LYS A 2 -21.38 0.20 -9.74
C LYS A 2 -20.60 -0.35 -10.95
N ALA A 3 -21.11 -1.38 -11.63
CA ALA A 3 -20.46 -2.02 -12.79
C ALA A 3 -20.04 -1.04 -13.89
N ARG A 4 -20.84 0.01 -14.14
CA ARG A 4 -20.53 1.06 -15.13
C ARG A 4 -19.28 1.86 -14.77
N THR A 5 -19.08 2.16 -13.49
CA THR A 5 -17.88 2.86 -12.97
C THR A 5 -16.65 2.01 -13.27
N LYS A 6 -16.70 0.72 -12.91
CA LYS A 6 -15.61 -0.25 -13.14
C LYS A 6 -15.21 -0.32 -14.61
N SER A 7 -16.18 -0.52 -15.51
CA SER A 7 -15.95 -0.59 -16.95
C SER A 7 -15.34 0.70 -17.51
N THR A 8 -15.76 1.86 -17.00
CA THR A 8 -15.23 3.16 -17.42
C THR A 8 -13.77 3.32 -16.99
N LEU A 9 -13.44 2.97 -15.75
CA LEU A 9 -12.06 3.04 -15.23
C LEU A 9 -11.13 2.09 -15.97
N LYS A 10 -11.54 0.83 -16.18
CA LYS A 10 -10.75 -0.16 -16.90
C LYS A 10 -10.39 0.31 -18.31
N LYS A 11 -11.39 0.73 -19.09
CA LYS A 11 -11.18 1.27 -20.45
C LYS A 11 -10.24 2.47 -20.43
N PHE A 12 -10.43 3.39 -19.48
CA PHE A 12 -9.58 4.56 -19.35
C PHE A 12 -8.13 4.18 -19.01
N ALA A 13 -7.91 3.25 -18.08
CA ALA A 13 -6.58 2.77 -17.70
C ALA A 13 -5.87 2.05 -18.87
N GLU A 14 -6.58 1.20 -19.61
CA GLU A 14 -6.09 0.53 -20.83
C GLU A 14 -5.66 1.55 -21.91
N GLU A 15 -6.48 2.57 -22.16
CA GLU A 15 -6.13 3.66 -23.08
C GLU A 15 -4.87 4.42 -22.64
N GLN A 16 -4.71 4.66 -21.33
CA GLN A 16 -3.52 5.34 -20.81
C GLN A 16 -2.27 4.48 -20.95
N LYS A 17 -2.36 3.15 -20.73
CA LYS A 17 -1.23 2.24 -20.95
C LYS A 17 -0.68 2.36 -22.36
N THR A 18 -1.54 2.29 -23.37
CA THR A 18 -1.11 2.41 -24.77
C THR A 18 -0.40 3.74 -25.01
N ARG A 19 -0.94 4.85 -24.49
CA ARG A 19 -0.35 6.19 -24.64
C ARG A 19 1.00 6.32 -23.93
N THR A 20 1.12 5.82 -22.70
CA THR A 20 2.38 5.84 -21.95
C THR A 20 3.43 4.99 -22.67
N CYS A 21 3.07 3.81 -23.19
CA CYS A 21 3.98 3.00 -24.00
C CYS A 21 4.42 3.72 -25.28
N SER A 22 3.49 4.34 -26.03
CA SER A 22 3.83 5.12 -27.22
C SER A 22 4.75 6.30 -26.90
N ARG A 23 4.52 6.98 -25.78
CA ARG A 23 5.38 8.07 -25.30
C ARG A 23 6.77 7.57 -24.93
N LEU A 24 6.87 6.48 -24.17
CA LEU A 24 8.14 5.85 -23.80
C LEU A 24 8.92 5.36 -25.04
N ALA A 25 8.22 4.82 -26.04
CA ALA A 25 8.84 4.41 -27.30
C ALA A 25 9.37 5.63 -28.07
N ALA A 26 8.60 6.72 -28.16
CA ALA A 26 9.02 7.95 -28.81
C ALA A 26 10.22 8.61 -28.10
N GLU A 27 10.21 8.67 -26.76
CA GLU A 27 11.31 9.20 -25.95
C GLU A 27 12.58 8.34 -26.06
N LYS A 28 12.46 7.01 -26.20
CA LYS A 28 13.60 6.11 -26.46
C LYS A 28 14.14 6.20 -27.88
N CYS A 29 13.28 6.44 -28.88
CA CYS A 29 13.70 6.66 -30.27
C CYS A 29 14.40 8.02 -30.50
N GLY A 30 14.26 8.97 -29.56
CA GLY A 30 14.83 10.32 -29.68
C GLY A 30 16.33 10.46 -29.40
N LYS A 31 17.09 9.36 -29.23
CA LYS A 31 18.53 9.45 -28.89
C LYS A 31 19.50 9.42 -30.08
N ASP A 32 19.08 9.06 -31.30
CA ASP A 32 19.96 8.98 -32.49
C ASP A 32 19.31 9.41 -33.84
N GLY A 33 18.30 10.31 -33.83
CA GLY A 33 17.62 10.76 -35.06
C GLY A 33 17.58 12.29 -35.22
N PRO A 34 17.64 12.85 -36.44
CA PRO A 34 17.65 14.29 -36.64
C PRO A 34 16.35 14.91 -36.11
N VAL A 35 16.51 16.00 -35.35
CA VAL A 35 15.42 16.78 -34.74
C VAL A 35 14.56 17.38 -35.86
N GLY A 36 13.50 16.66 -36.23
CA GLY A 36 12.53 17.08 -37.25
C GLY A 36 11.44 17.96 -36.66
N THR A 37 11.53 19.25 -36.98
CA THR A 37 10.56 20.31 -36.69
C THR A 37 9.21 20.04 -37.37
N ALA A 38 8.36 19.18 -36.81
CA ALA A 38 7.01 18.98 -37.34
C ALA A 38 6.03 18.41 -36.29
N CYS A 39 5.79 19.11 -35.18
CA CYS A 39 4.61 18.85 -34.36
C CYS A 39 4.12 20.09 -33.61
N CYS A 40 4.09 21.23 -34.30
CA CYS A 40 3.45 22.44 -33.78
C CYS A 40 2.46 22.96 -34.81
N SER A 41 1.34 22.24 -34.99
CA SER A 41 0.12 22.84 -35.53
C SER A 41 -1.11 22.06 -35.07
N ARG A 42 -2.11 22.82 -34.60
CA ARG A 42 -3.49 22.45 -34.23
C ARG A 42 -3.70 21.93 -32.80
N ILE A 43 -3.74 22.88 -31.86
CA ILE A 43 -4.74 22.80 -30.77
C ILE A 43 -6.10 23.09 -31.41
N LYS A 44 -6.71 22.07 -32.03
CA LYS A 44 -8.16 22.03 -32.17
C LYS A 44 -8.69 21.58 -30.81
N ALA A 45 -9.72 22.25 -30.31
CA ALA A 45 -10.44 21.81 -29.12
C ALA A 45 -10.75 20.31 -29.27
N ASP A 46 -10.17 19.51 -28.37
CA ASP A 46 -10.18 18.08 -28.51
C ASP A 46 -11.58 17.51 -28.18
N PRO A 47 -12.14 16.59 -28.99
CA PRO A 47 -13.41 15.93 -28.70
C PRO A 47 -13.45 15.19 -27.33
N ARG A 48 -12.32 15.07 -26.62
CA ARG A 48 -12.14 14.62 -25.22
C ARG A 48 -13.04 15.28 -24.17
N VAL A 49 -13.68 16.42 -24.43
CA VAL A 49 -14.54 17.09 -23.42
C VAL A 49 -15.82 16.27 -23.11
N VAL A 50 -16.35 15.51 -24.06
CA VAL A 50 -17.61 14.74 -23.87
C VAL A 50 -17.37 13.40 -23.13
N GLY A 51 -16.19 12.79 -23.29
CA GLY A 51 -15.78 11.60 -22.55
C GLY A 51 -15.24 11.91 -21.14
N GLY A 52 -14.65 13.09 -20.95
CA GLY A 52 -14.04 13.53 -19.69
C GLY A 52 -15.02 13.58 -18.52
N PHE A 53 -16.27 13.96 -18.75
CA PHE A 53 -17.28 14.02 -17.67
C PHE A 53 -17.62 12.63 -17.10
N ARG A 54 -17.64 11.59 -17.97
CA ARG A 54 -17.91 10.21 -17.54
C ARG A 54 -16.73 9.61 -16.77
N VAL A 55 -15.50 9.89 -17.21
CA VAL A 55 -14.28 9.44 -16.51
C VAL A 55 -14.12 10.16 -15.18
N LEU A 56 -14.37 11.47 -15.14
CA LEU A 56 -14.32 12.25 -13.90
C LEU A 56 -15.34 11.74 -12.87
N GLY A 57 -16.59 11.52 -13.29
CA GLY A 57 -17.60 10.92 -12.41
C GLY A 57 -17.20 9.53 -11.92
N ALA A 58 -16.62 8.69 -12.79
CA ALA A 58 -16.16 7.36 -12.40
C ALA A 58 -14.98 7.41 -11.40
N LEU A 59 -14.05 8.35 -11.57
CA LEU A 59 -12.94 8.55 -10.63
C LEU A 59 -13.42 9.13 -9.30
N ASP A 60 -14.41 10.00 -9.33
CA ASP A 60 -15.00 10.56 -8.12
C ASP A 60 -15.73 9.47 -7.30
N ASP A 61 -16.55 8.65 -7.97
CA ASP A 61 -17.18 7.47 -7.39
C ASP A 61 -16.16 6.51 -6.80
N PHE A 62 -15.08 6.24 -7.55
CA PHE A 62 -14.01 5.35 -7.09
C PHE A 62 -13.30 5.89 -5.86
N GLY A 63 -12.94 7.18 -5.86
CA GLY A 63 -12.33 7.83 -4.70
C GLY A 63 -13.22 7.86 -3.46
N ARG A 64 -14.54 7.77 -3.63
CA ARG A 64 -15.53 7.67 -2.54
C ARG A 64 -15.74 6.25 -2.02
N GLU A 65 -15.16 5.23 -2.64
CA GLU A 65 -15.21 3.88 -2.10
C GLU A 65 -14.53 3.86 -0.73
N ARG A 66 -15.29 3.51 0.30
CA ARG A 66 -14.83 3.44 1.67
C ARG A 66 -14.07 2.13 1.90
N LEU A 67 -12.83 2.23 2.34
CA LEU A 67 -11.97 1.06 2.58
C LEU A 67 -12.03 0.58 4.03
N SER A 68 -12.29 1.47 4.98
CA SER A 68 -12.39 1.17 6.42
C SER A 68 -13.08 2.34 7.15
N LYS A 69 -13.07 2.33 8.50
CA LYS A 69 -13.67 3.40 9.31
C LYS A 69 -13.08 4.76 8.96
N HIS A 70 -11.77 4.86 8.76
CA HIS A 70 -11.09 6.15 8.61
C HIS A 70 -10.55 6.42 7.22
N TYR A 71 -10.50 5.42 6.33
CA TYR A 71 -9.87 5.58 5.02
C TYR A 71 -10.83 5.34 3.85
N PHE A 72 -10.70 6.20 2.84
CA PHE A 72 -11.33 6.10 1.53
C PHE A 72 -10.27 5.83 0.47
N MET A 73 -10.68 5.27 -0.68
CA MET A 73 -9.75 4.98 -1.77
C MET A 73 -8.95 6.22 -2.19
N ARG A 74 -9.58 7.41 -2.16
CA ARG A 74 -8.93 8.68 -2.51
C ARG A 74 -7.66 8.98 -1.72
N ASP A 75 -7.59 8.56 -0.46
CA ASP A 75 -6.43 8.77 0.42
C ASP A 75 -5.17 8.07 -0.14
N PHE A 76 -5.34 7.11 -1.06
CA PHE A 76 -4.27 6.28 -1.60
C PHE A 76 -3.97 6.54 -3.09
N LEU A 77 -4.70 7.44 -3.76
CA LEU A 77 -4.57 7.67 -5.21
C LEU A 77 -3.56 8.76 -5.61
N TYR A 78 -3.11 9.57 -4.65
CA TYR A 78 -2.21 10.68 -4.94
C TYR A 78 -0.83 10.20 -5.41
N SER A 79 -0.29 10.89 -6.42
CA SER A 79 1.06 10.66 -6.93
C SER A 79 1.60 11.94 -7.57
N GLU A 80 2.73 12.43 -7.07
CA GLU A 80 3.44 13.59 -7.61
C GLU A 80 3.85 13.35 -9.06
N ILE A 81 4.29 12.13 -9.39
CA ILE A 81 4.64 11.74 -10.76
C ILE A 81 3.42 11.84 -11.68
N SER A 82 2.26 11.36 -11.22
CA SER A 82 1.02 11.48 -11.97
C SER A 82 0.67 12.94 -12.26
N GLN A 83 0.82 13.82 -11.27
CA GLN A 83 0.55 15.25 -11.42
C GLN A 83 1.53 15.95 -12.37
N VAL A 84 2.83 15.69 -12.22
CA VAL A 84 3.87 16.35 -13.02
C VAL A 84 3.86 15.87 -14.46
N HIS A 85 3.70 14.57 -14.70
CA HIS A 85 3.81 13.99 -16.04
C HIS A 85 2.47 13.79 -16.75
N GLY A 86 1.35 14.07 -16.07
CA GLY A 86 0.01 13.93 -16.62
C GLY A 86 -0.36 12.48 -16.94
N ILE A 87 0.20 11.51 -16.21
CA ILE A 87 -0.10 10.08 -16.37
C ILE A 87 -1.15 9.72 -15.31
N PRO A 88 -2.40 9.38 -15.68
CA PRO A 88 -3.45 9.11 -14.69
C PRO A 88 -3.12 7.92 -13.79
N ASN A 89 -3.22 8.12 -12.47
CA ASN A 89 -3.01 7.07 -11.47
C ASN A 89 -4.31 6.30 -11.19
N VAL A 90 -4.72 5.46 -12.14
CA VAL A 90 -6.01 4.76 -12.13
C VAL A 90 -5.80 3.25 -12.25
N PRO A 91 -6.49 2.41 -11.45
CA PRO A 91 -6.39 0.96 -11.57
C PRO A 91 -7.13 0.43 -12.80
N GLU A 92 -6.63 -0.67 -13.32
CA GLU A 92 -7.27 -1.46 -14.37
C GLU A 92 -8.29 -2.43 -13.80
N ASP A 93 -7.96 -3.03 -12.65
CA ASP A 93 -8.87 -3.82 -11.84
C ASP A 93 -9.19 -3.06 -10.55
N ALA A 94 -10.21 -2.22 -10.64
CA ALA A 94 -10.67 -1.39 -9.53
C ALA A 94 -11.26 -2.21 -8.37
N ASP A 95 -11.79 -3.42 -8.62
CA ASP A 95 -12.31 -4.29 -7.57
C ASP A 95 -11.17 -4.92 -6.78
N LEU A 96 -10.15 -5.43 -7.48
CA LEU A 96 -8.96 -5.99 -6.84
C LEU A 96 -8.23 -4.92 -6.02
N ALA A 97 -8.08 -3.70 -6.56
CA ALA A 97 -7.49 -2.59 -5.82
C ALA A 97 -8.27 -2.25 -4.53
N VAL A 98 -9.61 -2.23 -4.59
CA VAL A 98 -10.45 -1.98 -3.41
C VAL A 98 -10.35 -3.13 -2.41
N LYS A 99 -10.37 -4.38 -2.87
CA LYS A 99 -10.24 -5.56 -2.00
C LYS A 99 -8.89 -5.56 -1.26
N ALA A 100 -7.80 -5.31 -1.98
CA ALA A 100 -6.47 -5.21 -1.40
C ALA A 100 -6.36 -4.01 -0.44
N GLY A 101 -6.89 -2.85 -0.81
CA GLY A 101 -6.91 -1.64 0.03
C GLY A 101 -7.72 -1.82 1.32
N LYS A 102 -8.89 -2.47 1.25
CA LYS A 102 -9.68 -2.84 2.44
C LYS A 102 -8.89 -3.72 3.40
N ALA A 103 -8.22 -4.73 2.86
CA ALA A 103 -7.42 -5.65 3.65
C ALA A 103 -6.20 -4.97 4.30
N LEU A 104 -5.50 -4.09 3.57
CA LEU A 104 -4.43 -3.27 4.12
C LEU A 104 -4.93 -2.37 5.27
N CYS A 105 -6.06 -1.69 5.05
CA CYS A 105 -6.63 -0.80 6.06
C CYS A 105 -7.02 -1.57 7.32
N ARG A 106 -7.84 -2.61 7.19
CA ARG A 106 -8.35 -3.39 8.32
C ARG A 106 -7.23 -4.07 9.10
N ASN A 107 -6.29 -4.71 8.40
CA ASN A 107 -5.31 -5.56 9.07
C ASN A 107 -4.13 -4.77 9.64
N LEU A 108 -3.77 -3.63 9.03
CA LEU A 108 -2.56 -2.88 9.39
C LEU A 108 -2.85 -1.44 9.81
N LEU A 109 -3.55 -0.65 8.98
CA LEU A 109 -3.65 0.80 9.20
C LEU A 109 -4.64 1.21 10.30
N GLU A 110 -5.77 0.53 10.42
CA GLU A 110 -6.76 0.78 11.48
C GLU A 110 -6.22 0.38 12.87
N PRO A 111 -5.57 -0.78 13.06
CA PRO A 111 -4.88 -1.10 14.30
C PRO A 111 -3.81 -0.07 14.68
N LEU A 112 -2.97 0.33 13.73
CA LEU A 112 -1.96 1.38 13.96
C LEU A 112 -2.62 2.70 14.34
N ARG A 113 -3.72 3.07 13.68
CA ARG A 113 -4.45 4.30 13.98
C ARG A 113 -5.08 4.28 15.37
N HIS A 114 -5.64 3.16 15.80
CA HIS A 114 -6.24 3.06 17.14
C HIS A 114 -5.20 3.19 18.24
N VAL A 115 -3.99 2.66 18.04
CA VAL A 115 -2.92 2.70 19.03
C VAL A 115 -2.13 4.01 18.98
N PHE A 116 -1.69 4.42 17.79
CA PHE A 116 -0.81 5.57 17.59
C PHE A 116 -1.56 6.84 17.17
N GLY A 117 -2.88 6.82 17.02
CA GLY A 117 -3.62 8.01 16.56
C GLY A 117 -3.41 8.28 15.07
N HIS A 118 -3.11 9.52 14.69
CA HIS A 118 -3.06 9.89 13.28
C HIS A 118 -1.95 9.16 12.51
N VAL A 119 -2.34 8.48 11.42
CA VAL A 119 -1.44 7.85 10.45
C VAL A 119 -1.62 8.56 9.12
N THR A 120 -0.56 9.21 8.66
CA THR A 120 -0.50 9.93 7.38
C THR A 120 -0.12 8.96 6.27
N ILE A 121 -0.85 8.99 5.15
CA ILE A 121 -0.46 8.28 3.93
C ILE A 121 0.45 9.20 3.11
N ARG A 122 1.72 8.82 2.98
CA ARG A 122 2.69 9.55 2.14
C ARG A 122 2.61 9.12 0.68
N SER A 123 2.47 7.82 0.43
CA SER A 123 2.26 7.26 -0.90
C SER A 123 1.64 5.87 -0.79
N ALA A 124 0.97 5.40 -1.83
CA ALA A 124 0.27 4.11 -1.78
C ALA A 124 0.05 3.51 -3.16
N PHE A 125 -1.19 3.47 -3.65
CA PHE A 125 -1.52 2.88 -4.94
C PHE A 125 -0.80 3.60 -6.07
N ARG A 126 -0.26 2.81 -6.99
CA ARG A 126 0.42 3.25 -8.18
C ARG A 126 0.01 2.36 -9.33
N SER A 127 -0.60 2.94 -10.35
CA SER A 127 -0.93 2.21 -11.58
C SER A 127 0.32 1.67 -12.24
N ALA A 128 0.18 0.57 -12.99
CA ALA A 128 1.27 -0.03 -13.76
C ALA A 128 1.88 0.97 -14.77
N SER A 129 1.10 1.92 -15.29
CA SER A 129 1.57 2.98 -16.18
C SER A 129 2.49 3.99 -15.47
N VAL A 130 2.06 4.49 -14.31
CA VAL A 130 2.89 5.41 -13.50
C VAL A 130 4.16 4.70 -13.04
N ASN A 131 4.05 3.48 -12.51
CA ASN A 131 5.21 2.73 -12.03
C ASN A 131 6.20 2.41 -13.16
N GLY A 132 5.71 1.96 -14.31
CA GLY A 132 6.52 1.66 -15.48
C GLY A 132 7.26 2.90 -16.01
N PHE A 133 6.60 4.05 -16.04
CA PHE A 133 7.24 5.32 -16.39
C PHE A 133 8.38 5.66 -15.44
N CYS A 134 8.14 5.60 -14.12
CA CYS A 134 9.18 5.87 -13.13
C CYS A 134 10.36 4.91 -13.23
N ASN A 135 10.10 3.61 -13.42
CA ASN A 135 11.15 2.60 -13.54
C ASN A 135 12.02 2.86 -14.78
N CYS A 136 11.42 3.19 -15.92
CA CYS A 136 12.16 3.52 -17.15
C CYS A 136 13.02 4.78 -17.03
N HIS A 137 12.67 5.69 -16.12
CA HIS A 137 13.35 6.97 -15.91
C HIS A 137 14.20 7.00 -14.62
N ASN A 138 14.47 5.84 -14.00
CA ASN A 138 15.28 5.72 -12.77
C ASN A 138 14.78 6.58 -11.60
N MET A 139 13.47 6.77 -11.48
CA MET A 139 12.84 7.52 -10.38
C MET A 139 12.54 6.62 -9.16
N ASN A 140 13.51 5.78 -8.78
CA ASN A 140 13.46 4.88 -7.61
C ASN A 140 12.29 3.88 -7.56
N CYS A 141 11.73 3.51 -8.71
CA CYS A 141 10.65 2.52 -8.79
C CYS A 141 11.18 1.19 -9.33
N SER A 142 10.77 0.08 -8.72
CA SER A 142 11.08 -1.25 -9.22
C SER A 142 10.24 -1.59 -10.46
N SER A 143 10.53 -2.72 -11.10
CA SER A 143 9.73 -3.19 -12.23
C SER A 143 8.28 -3.45 -11.81
N ASN A 144 7.33 -3.35 -12.76
CA ASN A 144 5.93 -3.62 -12.48
C ASN A 144 5.73 -5.02 -11.85
N LYS A 145 6.41 -6.04 -12.39
CA LYS A 145 6.34 -7.40 -11.88
C LYS A 145 6.75 -7.51 -10.40
N ALA A 146 7.76 -6.75 -9.97
CA ALA A 146 8.18 -6.70 -8.56
C ALA A 146 7.24 -5.85 -7.69
N SER A 147 6.45 -4.98 -8.30
CA SER A 147 5.49 -4.08 -7.62
C SER A 147 4.06 -4.60 -7.56
N TYR A 148 3.74 -5.71 -8.25
CA TYR A 148 2.44 -6.37 -8.13
C TYR A 148 2.22 -6.93 -6.71
N ALA A 149 0.98 -6.83 -6.23
CA ALA A 149 0.62 -7.05 -4.83
C ALA A 149 1.45 -6.25 -3.80
N ASN A 150 2.05 -5.14 -4.24
CA ASN A 150 2.79 -4.16 -3.45
C ASN A 150 2.20 -2.77 -3.66
N HIS A 151 2.88 -1.86 -4.36
CA HIS A 151 2.34 -0.54 -4.73
C HIS A 151 1.37 -0.61 -5.92
N ILE A 152 1.37 -1.68 -6.70
CA ILE A 152 0.38 -1.94 -7.75
C ILE A 152 -0.66 -2.92 -7.18
N TRP A 153 -1.78 -2.37 -6.70
CA TRP A 153 -2.79 -3.12 -5.91
C TRP A 153 -3.79 -3.89 -6.78
N ASP A 154 -3.90 -3.51 -8.05
CA ASP A 154 -4.81 -4.06 -9.04
C ASP A 154 -4.21 -5.23 -9.82
N HIS A 155 -3.10 -5.79 -9.34
CA HIS A 155 -2.44 -6.95 -9.92
C HIS A 155 -1.99 -7.90 -8.81
N ARG A 156 -2.24 -9.20 -9.00
CA ARG A 156 -1.66 -10.26 -8.16
C ARG A 156 -0.18 -10.42 -8.47
N ASP A 157 0.61 -10.85 -7.49
CA ASP A 157 2.02 -11.16 -7.74
C ASP A 157 2.19 -12.46 -8.55
N GLY A 158 3.46 -12.81 -8.81
CA GLY A 158 3.80 -13.99 -9.62
C GLY A 158 3.35 -15.32 -9.02
N ASP A 159 3.05 -15.35 -7.72
CA ASP A 159 2.57 -16.52 -7.00
C ASP A 159 1.03 -16.49 -6.84
N GLY A 160 0.34 -15.48 -7.42
CA GLY A 160 -1.12 -15.34 -7.38
C GLY A 160 -1.67 -14.63 -6.14
N PHE A 161 -0.82 -14.12 -5.25
CA PHE A 161 -1.27 -13.46 -4.02
C PHE A 161 -1.78 -12.05 -4.33
N MET A 162 -2.83 -11.64 -3.61
CA MET A 162 -3.30 -10.25 -3.60
C MET A 162 -2.61 -9.50 -2.47
N GLY A 163 -2.28 -8.23 -2.70
CA GLY A 163 -1.64 -7.41 -1.66
C GLY A 163 -1.65 -5.93 -1.97
N ALA A 164 -1.36 -5.14 -0.95
CA ALA A 164 -1.28 -3.69 -1.03
C ALA A 164 -0.22 -3.16 -0.05
N THR A 165 0.53 -2.17 -0.51
CA THR A 165 1.52 -1.41 0.26
C THR A 165 1.12 0.05 0.35
N ALA A 166 1.22 0.61 1.55
CA ALA A 166 1.23 2.06 1.75
C ALA A 166 2.53 2.48 2.45
N CYS A 167 3.09 3.61 2.01
CA CYS A 167 4.09 4.36 2.74
C CYS A 167 3.37 5.27 3.74
N ILE A 168 3.61 5.06 5.02
CA ILE A 168 2.95 5.81 6.09
C ILE A 168 3.96 6.57 6.96
N VAL A 169 3.45 7.62 7.61
CA VAL A 169 4.15 8.38 8.65
C VAL A 169 3.21 8.54 9.84
N ILE A 170 3.73 8.40 11.05
CA ILE A 170 3.03 8.73 12.29
C ILE A 170 3.68 10.01 12.82
N PRO A 171 3.09 11.21 12.61
CA PRO A 171 3.81 12.47 12.78
C PRO A 171 4.40 12.65 14.19
N TRP A 172 3.62 12.42 15.24
CA TRP A 172 4.12 12.57 16.60
C TRP A 172 5.22 11.55 16.94
N PHE A 173 5.20 10.36 16.33
CA PHE A 173 6.25 9.36 16.53
C PHE A 173 7.55 9.81 15.85
N ALA A 174 7.44 10.42 14.66
CA ALA A 174 8.58 11.02 13.99
C ALA A 174 9.21 12.14 14.85
N ASP A 175 8.38 12.97 15.50
CA ASP A 175 8.86 13.99 16.45
C ASP A 175 9.53 13.34 17.67
N TRP A 176 8.87 12.35 18.28
CA TRP A 176 9.36 11.62 19.45
C TRP A 176 10.75 11.00 19.23
N MET A 177 11.02 10.44 18.05
CA MET A 177 12.35 9.89 17.73
C MET A 177 13.44 10.96 17.68
N ASN A 178 13.10 12.21 17.34
CA ASN A 178 14.08 13.30 17.20
C ASN A 178 14.37 14.04 18.52
N GLU A 179 13.55 13.84 19.56
CA GLU A 179 13.66 14.56 20.83
C GLU A 179 14.81 14.08 21.74
N LYS A 180 15.18 12.79 21.69
CA LYS A 180 16.20 12.20 22.57
C LYS A 180 17.10 11.21 21.85
N GLN A 181 18.39 11.28 22.17
CA GLN A 181 19.36 10.30 21.68
C GLN A 181 19.04 8.91 22.23
N GLY A 182 19.13 7.89 21.37
CA GLY A 182 18.83 6.49 21.72
C GLY A 182 17.40 6.04 21.40
N ARG A 183 16.50 6.97 21.02
CA ARG A 183 15.20 6.62 20.43
C ARG A 183 15.36 6.30 18.95
N ASP A 184 14.71 5.25 18.49
CA ASP A 184 14.73 4.90 17.07
C ASP A 184 13.47 4.15 16.59
N TRP A 185 13.42 3.96 15.27
CA TRP A 185 12.29 3.42 14.53
C TRP A 185 11.98 1.96 14.87
N ARG A 186 12.93 1.22 15.47
CA ARG A 186 12.76 -0.21 15.78
C ARG A 186 11.63 -0.45 16.77
N VAL A 187 11.27 0.53 17.61
CA VAL A 187 10.13 0.40 18.53
C VAL A 187 8.82 0.18 17.76
N LEU A 188 8.57 1.00 16.75
CA LEU A 188 7.41 0.87 15.88
C LEU A 188 7.51 -0.42 15.05
N ALA A 189 8.69 -0.74 14.56
CA ALA A 189 8.91 -1.95 13.78
C ALA A 189 8.58 -3.22 14.57
N TRP A 190 9.07 -3.31 15.80
CA TRP A 190 8.81 -4.43 16.69
C TRP A 190 7.35 -4.48 17.14
N PHE A 191 6.72 -3.33 17.39
CA PHE A 191 5.28 -3.27 17.65
C PHE A 191 4.50 -3.91 16.49
N ILE A 192 4.77 -3.48 15.25
CA ILE A 192 4.13 -4.03 14.05
C ILE A 192 4.43 -5.53 13.95
N HIS A 193 5.68 -5.92 14.15
CA HIS A 193 6.11 -7.30 14.02
C HIS A 193 5.44 -8.25 15.03
N ASN A 194 5.28 -7.81 16.27
CA ASN A 194 4.71 -8.62 17.34
C ASN A 194 3.18 -8.70 17.28
N HIS A 195 2.52 -7.71 16.69
CA HIS A 195 1.07 -7.54 16.87
C HIS A 195 0.25 -7.52 15.58
N LEU A 196 0.87 -7.26 14.43
CA LEU A 196 0.15 -7.07 13.17
C LEU A 196 0.55 -8.12 12.11
N PRO A 197 -0.39 -8.58 11.27
CA PRO A 197 -0.13 -9.58 10.24
C PRO A 197 0.45 -8.94 8.97
N TYR A 198 1.58 -8.24 9.10
CA TYR A 198 2.28 -7.64 7.97
C TYR A 198 3.01 -8.70 7.14
N SER A 199 3.22 -8.41 5.86
CA SER A 199 4.06 -9.21 4.97
C SER A 199 5.44 -8.60 4.80
N GLU A 200 5.52 -7.31 4.49
CA GLU A 200 6.80 -6.61 4.27
C GLU A 200 6.78 -5.25 4.94
N MET A 201 7.92 -4.84 5.50
CA MET A 201 8.08 -3.54 6.13
C MET A 201 9.45 -2.94 5.77
N VAL A 202 9.45 -1.72 5.24
CA VAL A 202 10.69 -1.02 4.83
C VAL A 202 10.72 0.38 5.43
N PHE A 203 11.72 0.66 6.27
CA PHE A 203 11.91 1.95 6.93
C PHE A 203 12.85 2.87 6.17
N PHE A 204 12.49 4.16 6.13
CA PHE A 204 13.23 5.22 5.47
C PHE A 204 13.73 6.26 6.50
N ILE A 205 14.83 6.93 6.14
CA ILE A 205 15.48 7.92 6.99
C ILE A 205 14.57 9.13 7.25
N GLU A 206 13.84 9.58 6.22
CA GLU A 206 12.98 10.75 6.33
C GLU A 206 11.69 10.43 7.10
N HIS A 207 11.45 11.19 8.17
CA HIS A 207 10.20 11.20 8.95
C HIS A 207 9.77 9.84 9.54
N ALA A 208 10.71 8.91 9.76
CA ALA A 208 10.35 7.55 10.18
C ALA A 208 9.38 6.85 9.20
N ALA A 209 9.38 7.27 7.93
CA ALA A 209 8.42 6.74 6.97
C ALA A 209 8.63 5.23 6.81
N VAL A 210 7.52 4.50 6.69
CA VAL A 210 7.55 3.05 6.56
C VAL A 210 6.63 2.60 5.43
N ASN A 211 7.18 1.87 4.47
CA ASN A 211 6.37 1.06 3.57
C ASN A 211 5.88 -0.15 4.34
N LEU A 212 4.56 -0.29 4.45
CA LEU A 212 3.92 -1.37 5.15
C LEU A 212 3.01 -2.13 4.18
N THR A 213 3.30 -3.41 3.98
CA THR A 213 2.64 -4.28 3.01
C THR A 213 1.80 -5.34 3.71
N TRP A 214 0.57 -5.51 3.24
CA TRP A 214 -0.27 -6.66 3.52
C TRP A 214 -0.37 -7.55 2.27
N ARG A 215 -0.32 -8.87 2.44
CA ARG A 215 -0.66 -9.87 1.41
C ARG A 215 -1.59 -10.94 2.00
N GLY A 216 -2.63 -11.30 1.26
CA GLY A 216 -3.58 -12.36 1.59
C GLY A 216 -3.34 -13.63 0.78
N ASP A 217 -4.05 -14.72 1.12
CA ASP A 217 -3.90 -16.01 0.45
C ASP A 217 -4.37 -15.92 -1.03
N PRO A 218 -3.70 -16.60 -1.99
CA PRO A 218 -4.23 -16.75 -3.34
C PRO A 218 -5.66 -17.33 -3.36
N ASP A 219 -6.01 -18.19 -2.40
CA ASP A 219 -7.30 -18.91 -2.34
C ASP A 219 -8.45 -18.10 -1.71
N ASP A 220 -8.17 -16.95 -1.06
CA ASP A 220 -9.18 -15.98 -0.58
C ASP A 220 -9.94 -15.31 -1.75
N ALA A 221 -9.67 -15.70 -3.00
CA ALA A 221 -10.39 -15.32 -4.21
C ALA A 221 -11.77 -16.00 -4.35
N ALA A 222 -12.06 -17.05 -3.58
CA ALA A 222 -13.20 -17.95 -3.82
C ALA A 222 -14.49 -17.66 -3.04
N GLN A 223 -14.68 -16.47 -2.46
CA GLN A 223 -15.91 -16.16 -1.69
C GLN A 223 -16.71 -14.99 -2.29
N ASP A 224 -17.25 -15.19 -3.49
CA ASP A 224 -18.47 -14.52 -3.92
C ASP A 224 -19.63 -15.47 -3.56
N GLY A 225 -20.34 -15.16 -2.46
CA GLY A 225 -21.64 -15.73 -2.10
C GLY A 225 -21.70 -17.24 -1.86
N ASP A 226 -21.50 -17.67 -0.61
CA ASP A 226 -22.35 -18.68 0.04
C ASP A 226 -22.03 -18.74 1.53
N VAL A 227 -23.08 -18.78 2.36
CA VAL A 227 -22.99 -19.00 3.80
C VAL A 227 -22.52 -20.44 4.01
N LEU A 228 -21.34 -20.63 4.60
CA LEU A 228 -20.92 -21.95 5.06
C LEU A 228 -20.95 -21.99 6.58
N GLU A 229 -21.94 -22.75 7.07
CA GLU A 229 -22.06 -23.20 8.44
C GLU A 229 -20.80 -23.97 8.86
N PHE A 230 -20.42 -23.81 10.13
CA PHE A 230 -19.29 -24.48 10.75
C PHE A 230 -19.59 -25.98 10.92
N ASP A 231 -19.25 -26.79 9.93
CA ASP A 231 -18.95 -28.21 10.10
C ASP A 231 -17.45 -28.34 10.34
N GLY A 232 -17.09 -28.73 11.56
CA GLY A 232 -15.72 -29.04 11.94
C GLY A 232 -15.21 -30.33 11.30
N SER A 233 -15.05 -30.37 9.97
CA SER A 233 -14.17 -31.31 9.29
C SER A 233 -14.00 -30.98 7.79
N ARG A 234 -12.77 -30.58 7.43
CA ARG A 234 -12.19 -30.41 6.07
C ARG A 234 -12.39 -29.06 5.37
N GLY A 235 -11.40 -28.19 5.55
CA GLY A 235 -10.98 -27.14 4.62
C GLY A 235 -9.62 -26.65 5.09
N SER A 236 -8.54 -27.06 4.41
CA SER A 236 -7.18 -26.74 4.83
C SER A 236 -6.97 -25.24 4.76
N ILE A 237 -6.87 -24.59 5.92
CA ILE A 237 -6.13 -23.34 6.05
C ILE A 237 -4.69 -23.68 5.65
N SER A 238 -4.27 -23.33 4.44
CA SER A 238 -2.87 -23.40 4.01
C SER A 238 -2.08 -22.30 4.72
N TRP A 239 -1.86 -22.52 6.00
CA TRP A 239 -0.91 -21.76 6.80
C TRP A 239 0.49 -21.94 6.19
N ARG A 240 1.11 -20.87 5.67
CA ARG A 240 2.57 -20.85 5.49
C ARG A 240 3.18 -20.66 6.88
N SER A 241 4.04 -21.61 7.28
CA SER A 241 4.73 -21.52 8.56
C SER A 241 5.64 -20.32 8.71
N GLU A 242 6.05 -19.75 7.59
CA GLU A 242 6.85 -18.56 7.50
C GLU A 242 6.25 -17.63 6.44
N PRO A 243 5.37 -16.68 6.81
CA PRO A 243 5.22 -15.47 6.00
C PRO A 243 6.63 -14.90 5.77
N ARG A 244 6.93 -14.38 4.56
CA ARG A 244 8.19 -13.64 4.32
C ARG A 244 8.16 -12.32 5.08
N ARG A 245 8.11 -12.35 6.42
CA ARG A 245 8.16 -11.20 7.33
C ARG A 245 9.52 -10.56 7.18
N TYR A 246 9.61 -9.68 6.21
CA TYR A 246 10.85 -9.03 5.85
C TYR A 246 10.83 -7.63 6.42
N VAL A 247 11.82 -7.31 7.27
CA VAL A 247 12.06 -5.95 7.74
C VAL A 247 13.35 -5.46 7.13
N LYS A 248 13.31 -4.35 6.40
CA LYS A 248 14.52 -3.68 5.89
C LYS A 248 14.54 -2.25 6.38
N SER A 249 15.71 -1.74 6.68
CA SER A 249 15.89 -0.33 7.01
C SER A 249 16.97 0.32 6.18
N PHE A 250 16.67 1.53 5.70
CA PHE A 250 17.66 2.48 5.18
C PHE A 250 18.18 3.42 6.27
N GLN A 251 17.56 3.43 7.45
CA GLN A 251 17.95 4.21 8.63
C GLN A 251 18.79 3.36 9.59
N GLU A 252 19.84 3.95 10.18
CA GLU A 252 20.62 3.24 11.19
C GLU A 252 19.78 2.94 12.46
N PRO A 253 19.97 1.77 13.10
CA PRO A 253 20.85 0.68 12.65
C PRO A 253 20.30 -0.05 11.41
N LYS A 254 21.14 -0.27 10.40
CA LYS A 254 20.76 -1.03 9.18
C LYS A 254 20.76 -2.54 9.44
N GLY A 255 19.83 -3.27 8.81
CA GLY A 255 19.76 -4.73 8.87
C GLY A 255 18.34 -5.26 8.82
N LEU A 256 18.21 -6.59 8.99
CA LEU A 256 16.93 -7.26 9.22
C LEU A 256 16.60 -7.24 10.71
N LEU A 257 15.35 -6.92 11.07
CA LEU A 257 14.84 -7.18 12.41
C LEU A 257 14.31 -8.61 12.46
N ILE A 258 14.97 -9.45 13.26
CA ILE A 258 14.66 -10.87 13.44
C ILE A 258 14.49 -11.11 14.93
N LYS A 259 13.45 -11.85 15.33
CA LYS A 259 13.19 -12.15 16.74
C LYS A 259 14.31 -13.03 17.31
N ASN A 260 14.60 -12.85 18.60
CA ASN A 260 15.56 -13.70 19.30
C ASN A 260 15.15 -15.18 19.13
N GLY A 261 16.04 -15.96 18.52
CA GLY A 261 15.82 -17.40 18.27
C GLY A 261 15.14 -17.76 16.95
N GLU A 262 14.68 -16.81 16.13
CA GLU A 262 14.12 -17.10 14.79
C GLU A 262 15.21 -17.50 13.77
N LEU A 263 16.45 -17.07 13.97
CA LEU A 263 17.61 -17.52 13.20
C LEU A 263 18.75 -17.95 14.14
N LYS A 264 19.30 -19.14 13.91
CA LYS A 264 20.45 -19.65 14.66
C LYS A 264 21.66 -18.73 14.44
N GLY A 265 22.24 -18.22 15.53
CA GLY A 265 23.49 -17.44 15.51
C GLY A 265 23.32 -15.93 15.45
N HIS A 266 22.13 -15.38 15.71
CA HIS A 266 21.94 -13.94 15.87
C HIS A 266 21.86 -13.53 17.34
N ALA A 267 22.53 -12.42 17.68
CA ALA A 267 22.59 -11.87 19.03
C ALA A 267 21.19 -11.41 19.49
N PRO A 268 20.89 -11.50 20.80
CA PRO A 268 19.62 -11.03 21.33
C PRO A 268 19.46 -9.52 21.16
N ASN A 269 18.26 -9.09 20.76
CA ASN A 269 17.90 -7.69 20.57
C ASN A 269 17.41 -7.09 21.90
N ASP A 270 18.35 -6.79 22.80
CA ASP A 270 18.10 -6.37 24.20
C ASP A 270 17.52 -4.95 24.35
N HIS A 271 17.26 -4.22 23.26
CA HIS A 271 16.83 -2.81 23.29
C HIS A 271 15.33 -2.56 23.07
N TYR A 272 14.54 -3.56 22.66
CA TYR A 272 13.13 -3.33 22.33
C TYR A 272 12.26 -3.03 23.55
N ASP A 273 12.35 -3.86 24.59
CA ASP A 273 11.48 -3.76 25.76
C ASP A 273 11.73 -2.46 26.54
N ASP A 274 12.96 -1.94 26.51
CA ASP A 274 13.32 -0.68 27.14
C ASP A 274 12.78 0.51 26.35
N CYS A 275 12.95 0.52 25.03
CA CYS A 275 12.43 1.60 24.20
C CYS A 275 10.89 1.60 24.11
N LEU A 276 10.24 0.43 24.19
CA LEU A 276 8.78 0.33 24.31
C LEU A 276 8.30 0.86 25.67
N ARG A 277 9.03 0.57 26.76
CA ARG A 277 8.74 1.12 28.08
C ARG A 277 8.88 2.65 28.10
N ASP A 278 9.91 3.20 27.47
CA ASP A 278 10.07 4.65 27.32
C ASP A 278 8.92 5.26 26.53
N LEU A 279 8.54 4.67 25.38
CA LEU A 279 7.43 5.12 24.57
C LEU A 279 6.10 5.12 25.36
N CYS A 280 5.82 4.05 26.11
CA CYS A 280 4.64 3.94 26.96
C CYS A 280 4.68 4.90 28.16
N SER A 281 5.87 5.25 28.67
CA SER A 281 6.02 6.23 29.75
C SER A 281 5.72 7.65 29.26
N ASP A 282 6.20 8.01 28.07
CA ASP A 282 5.91 9.30 27.44
C ASP A 282 4.46 9.39 26.94
N ARG A 283 3.84 8.24 26.61
CA ARG A 283 2.45 8.12 26.15
C ARG A 283 1.72 7.02 26.95
N PRO A 284 1.22 7.33 28.16
CA PRO A 284 0.53 6.36 29.00
C PRO A 284 -0.68 5.70 28.33
N ALA A 285 -1.32 6.38 27.37
CA ALA A 285 -2.42 5.82 26.56
C ALA A 285 -2.01 4.57 25.76
N LEU A 286 -0.71 4.37 25.49
CA LEU A 286 -0.20 3.16 24.84
C LEU A 286 -0.12 1.97 25.79
N SER A 287 -0.13 2.15 27.12
CA SER A 287 0.07 1.04 28.07
C SER A 287 -0.96 -0.10 27.95
N ASP A 288 -2.17 0.20 27.45
CA ASP A 288 -3.25 -0.76 27.20
C ASP A 288 -3.38 -1.14 25.71
N TYR A 289 -2.31 -1.01 24.90
CA TYR A 289 -2.37 -1.22 23.45
C TYR A 289 -2.98 -2.55 23.03
N LEU A 290 -2.80 -3.63 23.81
CA LEU A 290 -3.40 -4.94 23.51
C LEU A 290 -4.93 -4.90 23.55
N LYS A 291 -5.51 -4.23 24.55
CA LYS A 291 -6.97 -4.05 24.65
C LYS A 291 -7.48 -3.20 23.49
N VAL A 292 -6.72 -2.15 23.14
CA VAL A 292 -7.04 -1.26 22.02
C VAL A 292 -7.03 -2.01 20.68
N LEU A 293 -6.03 -2.86 20.44
CA LEU A 293 -5.94 -3.68 19.22
C LEU A 293 -7.12 -4.64 19.11
N GLN A 294 -7.51 -5.30 20.21
CA GLN A 294 -8.63 -6.22 20.21
C GLN A 294 -9.97 -5.49 19.97
N ALA A 295 -10.15 -4.31 20.58
CA ALA A 295 -11.31 -3.46 20.33
C ALA A 295 -11.37 -2.97 18.88
N ALA A 296 -10.23 -2.53 18.31
CA ALA A 296 -10.15 -2.07 16.93
C ALA A 296 -10.55 -3.15 15.92
N LYS A 297 -10.05 -4.38 16.12
CA LYS A 297 -10.43 -5.51 15.27
C LYS A 297 -11.92 -5.82 15.36
N THR A 298 -12.47 -5.81 16.58
CA THR A 298 -13.89 -6.07 16.83
C THR A 298 -14.77 -5.01 16.17
N GLU A 299 -14.44 -3.72 16.34
CA GLU A 299 -15.20 -2.62 15.74
C GLU A 299 -15.17 -2.67 14.21
N GLU A 300 -14.00 -2.93 13.62
CA GLU A 300 -13.89 -3.07 12.16
C GLU A 300 -14.73 -4.25 11.66
N ASP A 301 -14.64 -5.42 12.32
CA ASP A 301 -15.41 -6.61 11.96
C ASP A 301 -16.92 -6.38 12.04
N GLU A 302 -17.40 -5.72 13.09
CA GLU A 302 -18.82 -5.37 13.27
C GLU A 302 -19.31 -4.40 12.20
N ARG A 303 -18.49 -3.40 11.86
CA ARG A 303 -18.91 -2.32 10.97
C ARG A 303 -18.83 -2.65 9.49
N PHE A 304 -17.82 -3.42 9.09
CA PHE A 304 -17.54 -3.71 7.67
C PHE A 304 -17.65 -5.20 7.33
N GLY A 305 -18.02 -6.06 8.29
CA GLY A 305 -18.11 -7.52 8.15
C GLY A 305 -16.73 -8.16 8.04
N ARG A 306 -16.51 -9.35 8.59
CA ARG A 306 -15.20 -10.03 8.49
C ARG A 306 -14.77 -10.16 7.03
N LEU A 307 -13.50 -9.85 6.73
CA LEU A 307 -12.88 -10.35 5.50
C LEU A 307 -12.69 -11.84 5.73
N VAL A 308 -13.45 -12.65 5.00
CA VAL A 308 -13.23 -14.08 4.95
C VAL A 308 -12.08 -14.38 4.00
#